data_AF-A0A1R2BDX3-F1
#
_entry.id   AF-A0A1R2BDX3-F1
#
_cell.length_a   1.000
_cell.length_b   1.000
_cell.length_c   1.000
_cell.angle_alpha   90.00
_cell.angle_beta   90.00
_cell.angle_gamma   90.00
#
_symmetry.space_group_name_H-M   'P 1'
#
loop_
_entity.id
_entity.type
_entity.pdbx_description
1 polymer ?
#
loop_
_entity_poly.entity_id
_entity_poly.type
_entity_poly.pdbx_seq_one_letter_code
_entity_poly.pdbx_strand_id
1 'polypeptide(L)'
;MSLAFLIINIYSVSSQQTSQGVLAGSLETLADKIQEFSSESTDSLTIINQKLDDELEFKSDTSESLIKSKISELEDELQSISENLENLQIALEISSANCGENLDCTSCTESEKCVWCNVDKICVNGDFYGPMNGECGDYSWFECSFPGCEEYLDCQTCIADTSCGWCTIGHFCYEGSAVLKGDCDFEYYYHAEGNIQCPEYTPISAVTSINTEVILQQKIDELLYIENQINFEIYELEEKREDIVKEASKGGDDIQGIEVSDFEGIIDVADQQATEEDEDELLFQEQLWDYWASNTIEGISEDVDEDFDDVVKALEKFQDNDEVLDTGE
;
A
#
# COMPACT_ATOMS: atom_id res chain seq x y z
N MET A 1 42.43 -7.80 -46.38
CA MET A 1 42.46 -8.21 -47.80
C MET A 1 42.52 -6.92 -48.62
N SER A 2 43.70 -6.38 -48.95
CA SER A 2 44.59 -6.79 -50.04
C SER A 2 43.89 -6.80 -51.41
N LEU A 3 43.58 -5.60 -51.92
CA LEU A 3 43.28 -5.40 -53.33
C LEU A 3 44.14 -4.25 -53.87
N ALA A 4 44.96 -4.65 -54.83
CA ALA A 4 45.91 -3.89 -55.61
C ALA A 4 45.40 -2.51 -56.07
N PHE A 5 46.21 -1.48 -55.84
CA PHE A 5 46.24 -0.32 -56.73
C PHE A 5 47.60 -0.22 -57.40
N LEU A 6 47.50 -0.32 -58.73
CA LEU A 6 48.55 -0.25 -59.72
C LEU A 6 49.46 0.97 -59.52
N ILE A 7 50.76 0.73 -59.55
CA ILE A 7 51.77 1.73 -59.90
C ILE A 7 51.62 2.03 -61.40
N ILE A 8 50.91 3.10 -61.75
CA ILE A 8 51.01 3.72 -63.07
C ILE A 8 52.07 4.81 -62.98
N ASN A 9 53.23 4.50 -63.55
CA ASN A 9 54.36 5.41 -63.72
C ASN A 9 53.99 6.37 -64.87
N ILE A 10 53.62 7.61 -64.55
CA ILE A 10 53.24 8.63 -65.53
C ILE A 10 54.50 9.31 -66.07
N TYR A 11 54.67 9.18 -67.39
CA TYR A 11 55.57 9.97 -68.23
C TYR A 11 55.40 11.47 -67.97
N SER A 12 56.50 12.19 -67.73
CA SER A 12 56.49 13.66 -67.71
C SER A 12 56.21 14.19 -69.12
N VAL A 13 54.94 14.38 -69.44
CA VAL A 13 54.50 15.09 -70.64
C VAL A 13 54.53 16.58 -70.32
N SER A 14 55.47 17.29 -70.94
CA SER A 14 55.52 18.75 -71.02
C SER A 14 54.26 19.26 -71.74
N SER A 15 53.23 19.63 -70.98
CA SER A 15 51.99 20.21 -71.51
C SER A 15 52.23 21.65 -71.99
N GLN A 16 52.33 21.81 -73.31
CA GLN A 16 51.89 23.06 -73.93
C GLN A 16 50.38 23.21 -73.62
N GLN A 17 49.97 24.41 -73.20
CA GLN A 17 48.59 24.76 -72.85
C GLN A 17 47.65 24.60 -74.07
N THR A 18 47.23 23.37 -74.33
CA THR A 18 46.04 23.11 -75.13
C THR A 18 44.83 23.22 -74.21
N SER A 19 43.69 23.63 -74.76
CA SER A 19 42.41 23.73 -74.02
C SER A 19 42.01 22.43 -73.31
N GLN A 20 42.58 21.28 -73.72
CA GLN A 20 42.40 19.98 -73.06
C GLN A 20 43.15 19.85 -71.72
N GLY A 21 44.30 20.51 -71.54
CA GLY A 21 45.08 20.45 -70.30
C GLY A 21 44.43 21.22 -69.14
N VAL A 22 43.76 22.34 -69.44
CA VAL A 22 42.99 23.11 -68.44
C VAL A 22 41.78 22.29 -67.95
N LEU A 23 41.15 21.55 -68.86
CA LEU A 23 40.03 20.65 -68.55
C LEU A 23 40.45 19.51 -67.61
N ALA A 24 41.60 18.88 -67.86
CA ALA A 24 42.12 17.81 -67.00
C ALA A 24 42.40 18.30 -65.56
N GLY A 25 43.06 19.45 -65.40
CA GLY A 25 43.32 20.02 -64.06
C GLY A 25 42.04 20.43 -63.32
N SER A 26 41.02 20.91 -64.05
CA SER A 26 39.71 21.21 -63.44
C SER A 26 38.96 19.95 -62.99
N LEU A 27 39.15 18.83 -63.70
CA LEU A 27 38.54 17.54 -63.36
C LEU A 27 39.19 16.92 -62.12
N GLU A 28 40.52 17.02 -61.98
CA GLU A 28 41.25 16.59 -60.77
C GLU A 28 40.79 17.39 -59.55
N THR A 29 40.71 18.72 -59.66
CA THR A 29 40.23 19.58 -58.57
C THR A 29 38.80 19.25 -58.15
N LEU A 30 37.93 18.88 -59.11
CA LEU A 30 36.56 18.47 -58.81
C LEU A 30 36.52 17.10 -58.12
N ALA A 31 37.34 16.14 -58.59
CA ALA A 31 37.43 14.82 -57.97
C ALA A 31 37.88 14.91 -56.51
N ASP A 32 38.91 15.75 -56.22
CA ASP A 32 39.39 15.98 -54.85
C ASP A 32 38.28 16.57 -53.96
N LYS A 33 37.53 17.56 -54.47
CA LYS A 33 36.40 18.16 -53.72
C LYS A 33 35.24 17.20 -53.48
N ILE A 34 34.95 16.31 -54.44
CA ILE A 34 33.92 15.27 -54.26
C ILE A 34 34.38 14.27 -53.20
N GLN A 35 35.66 13.91 -53.18
CA GLN A 35 36.21 13.02 -52.16
C GLN A 35 36.19 13.65 -50.77
N GLU A 36 36.56 14.93 -50.65
CA GLU A 36 36.49 15.70 -49.41
C GLU A 36 35.05 15.78 -48.88
N PHE A 37 34.09 16.16 -49.74
CA PHE A 37 32.67 16.20 -49.39
C PHE A 37 32.11 14.82 -48.97
N SER A 38 32.52 13.75 -49.66
CA SER A 38 32.13 12.37 -49.32
C SER A 38 32.67 11.95 -47.94
N SER A 39 33.92 12.33 -47.63
CA SER A 39 34.51 12.10 -46.31
C SER A 39 33.79 12.88 -45.22
N GLU A 40 33.56 14.18 -45.43
CA GLU A 40 32.87 15.05 -44.47
C GLU A 40 31.41 14.59 -44.23
N SER A 41 30.74 14.11 -45.27
CA SER A 41 29.39 13.54 -45.16
C SER A 41 29.40 12.23 -44.37
N THR A 42 30.40 11.37 -44.57
CA THR A 42 30.57 10.10 -43.82
C THR A 42 30.84 10.37 -42.34
N ASP A 43 31.71 11.34 -42.04
CA ASP A 43 32.02 11.75 -40.67
C ASP A 43 30.76 12.34 -40.00
N SER A 44 30.01 13.17 -40.72
CA SER A 44 28.74 13.74 -40.22
C SER A 44 27.70 12.66 -39.94
N LEU A 45 27.52 11.68 -40.82
CA LEU A 45 26.61 10.55 -40.60
C LEU A 45 27.04 9.71 -39.40
N THR A 46 28.35 9.51 -39.21
CA THR A 46 28.86 8.78 -38.03
C THR A 46 28.54 9.51 -36.73
N ILE A 47 28.71 10.84 -36.70
CA ILE A 47 28.37 11.67 -35.53
C ILE A 47 26.86 11.66 -35.25
N ILE A 48 26.04 11.72 -36.31
CA ILE A 48 24.57 11.67 -36.17
C ILE A 48 24.13 10.33 -35.60
N ASN A 49 24.65 9.21 -36.12
CA ASN A 49 24.34 7.88 -35.60
C ASN A 49 24.74 7.75 -34.13
N GLN A 50 25.95 8.19 -33.77
CA GLN A 50 26.40 8.15 -32.38
C GLN A 50 25.49 8.99 -31.46
N LYS A 51 25.07 10.18 -31.90
CA LYS A 51 24.18 11.03 -31.10
C LYS A 51 22.79 10.43 -30.95
N LEU A 52 22.30 9.75 -31.99
CA LEU A 52 21.01 9.06 -31.96
C LEU A 52 21.05 7.88 -30.98
N ASP A 53 22.14 7.11 -30.98
CA ASP A 53 22.37 6.03 -30.01
C ASP A 53 22.40 6.57 -28.58
N ASP A 54 23.17 7.63 -28.32
CA ASP A 54 23.26 8.28 -27.00
C ASP A 54 21.89 8.81 -26.52
N GLU A 55 21.06 9.35 -27.44
CA GLU A 55 19.73 9.88 -27.13
C GLU A 55 18.71 8.76 -26.86
N LEU A 56 18.77 7.66 -27.61
CA LEU A 56 17.97 6.46 -27.38
C LEU A 56 18.31 5.79 -26.04
N GLU A 57 19.59 5.63 -25.74
CA GLU A 57 20.06 5.09 -24.45
C GLU A 57 19.56 5.96 -23.29
N PHE A 58 19.72 7.27 -23.40
CA PHE A 58 19.25 8.22 -22.39
C PHE A 58 17.73 8.18 -22.17
N LYS A 59 16.94 8.09 -23.25
CA LYS A 59 15.47 7.97 -23.15
C LYS A 59 15.06 6.67 -22.48
N SER A 60 15.69 5.55 -22.85
CA SER A 60 15.44 4.24 -22.24
C SER A 60 15.77 4.25 -20.75
N ASP A 61 16.95 4.74 -20.36
CA ASP A 61 17.40 4.82 -18.97
C ASP A 61 16.48 5.70 -18.11
N THR A 62 16.03 6.82 -18.66
CA THR A 62 15.11 7.73 -17.95
C THR A 62 13.75 7.08 -17.73
N SER A 63 13.20 6.42 -18.75
CA SER A 63 11.92 5.70 -18.66
C SER A 63 12.02 4.50 -17.69
N GLU A 64 13.12 3.73 -17.76
CA GLU A 64 13.37 2.63 -16.84
C GLU A 64 13.47 3.14 -15.39
N SER A 65 14.17 4.25 -15.15
CA SER A 65 14.27 4.86 -13.83
C SER A 65 12.93 5.35 -13.30
N LEU A 66 12.07 5.91 -14.15
CA LEU A 66 10.73 6.36 -13.76
C LEU A 66 9.87 5.16 -13.33
N ILE A 67 9.85 4.09 -14.13
CA ILE A 67 9.08 2.88 -13.84
C ILE A 67 9.59 2.21 -12.56
N LYS A 68 10.92 2.09 -12.37
CA LYS A 68 11.50 1.56 -11.13
C LYS A 68 11.10 2.38 -9.91
N SER A 69 11.07 3.71 -10.03
CA SER A 69 10.61 4.57 -8.94
C SER A 69 9.14 4.32 -8.60
N LYS A 70 8.28 4.13 -9.61
CA LYS A 70 6.85 3.86 -9.38
C LYS A 70 6.60 2.50 -8.75
N ILE A 71 7.33 1.46 -9.20
CA ILE A 71 7.29 0.13 -8.58
C ILE A 71 7.70 0.23 -7.11
N SER A 72 8.79 0.93 -6.80
CA SER A 72 9.24 1.10 -5.42
C SER A 72 8.19 1.81 -4.54
N GLU A 73 7.48 2.81 -5.06
CA GLU A 73 6.39 3.48 -4.35
C GLU A 73 5.23 2.52 -4.05
N LEU A 74 4.83 1.72 -5.03
CA LEU A 74 3.76 0.72 -4.88
C LEU A 74 4.17 -0.42 -3.92
N GLU A 75 5.44 -0.82 -3.92
CA GLU A 75 5.97 -1.80 -2.97
C GLU A 75 5.91 -1.29 -1.52
N ASP A 76 6.25 -0.01 -1.30
CA ASP A 76 6.13 0.64 0.01
C ASP A 76 4.66 0.72 0.47
N GLU A 77 3.72 1.03 -0.43
CA GLU A 77 2.29 1.03 -0.14
C GLU A 77 1.77 -0.37 0.21
N LEU A 78 2.20 -1.40 -0.52
CA LEU A 78 1.88 -2.79 -0.26
C LEU A 78 2.37 -3.24 1.12
N GLN A 79 3.58 -2.82 1.51
CA GLN A 79 4.10 -3.09 2.85
C GLN A 79 3.18 -2.47 3.94
N SER A 80 2.78 -1.21 3.77
CA SER A 80 1.86 -0.53 4.71
C SER A 80 0.51 -1.25 4.82
N ILE A 81 -0.07 -1.70 3.70
CA ILE A 81 -1.31 -2.47 3.69
C ILE A 81 -1.15 -3.82 4.40
N SER A 82 -0.02 -4.51 4.19
CA SER A 82 0.28 -5.78 4.86
C SER A 82 0.34 -5.64 6.38
N GLU A 83 1.00 -4.59 6.88
CA GLU A 83 1.05 -4.28 8.31
C GLU A 83 -0.36 -3.97 8.88
N ASN A 84 -1.19 -3.24 8.13
CA ASN A 84 -2.58 -2.96 8.52
C ASN A 84 -3.44 -4.24 8.57
N LEU A 85 -3.27 -5.14 7.60
CA LEU A 85 -3.96 -6.43 7.57
C LEU A 85 -3.60 -7.29 8.79
N GLU A 86 -2.31 -7.39 9.13
CA GLU A 86 -1.86 -8.11 10.33
C GLU A 86 -2.50 -7.55 11.60
N ASN A 87 -2.48 -6.21 11.76
CA ASN A 87 -3.09 -5.55 12.91
C ASN A 87 -4.61 -5.78 12.99
N LEU A 88 -5.33 -5.74 11.87
CA LEU A 88 -6.77 -5.98 11.83
C LEU A 88 -7.12 -7.45 12.10
N GLN A 89 -6.31 -8.38 11.61
CA GLN A 89 -6.47 -9.80 11.91
C GLN A 89 -6.30 -10.06 13.41
N ILE A 90 -5.29 -9.48 14.04
CA ILE A 90 -5.10 -9.53 15.49
C ILE A 90 -6.32 -8.93 16.20
N ALA A 91 -6.81 -7.76 15.77
CA ALA A 91 -7.98 -7.12 16.37
C ALA A 91 -9.25 -7.98 16.24
N LEU A 92 -9.47 -8.63 15.10
CA LEU A 92 -10.60 -9.54 14.87
C LEU A 92 -10.49 -10.79 15.75
N GLU A 93 -9.29 -11.36 15.82
CA GLU A 93 -8.97 -12.50 16.66
C GLU A 93 -9.16 -12.23 18.16
N ILE A 94 -8.99 -10.98 18.57
CA ILE A 94 -9.21 -10.52 19.94
C ILE A 94 -10.69 -10.18 20.16
N SER A 95 -11.35 -9.53 19.20
CA SER A 95 -12.78 -9.22 19.27
C SER A 95 -13.66 -10.48 19.33
N SER A 96 -13.20 -11.57 18.73
CA SER A 96 -13.86 -12.88 18.78
C SER A 96 -13.57 -13.67 20.06
N ALA A 97 -12.56 -13.26 20.84
CA ALA A 97 -12.37 -13.79 22.18
C ALA A 97 -13.49 -13.22 23.07
N ASN A 98 -14.48 -14.06 23.43
CA ASN A 98 -15.54 -13.72 24.37
C ASN A 98 -15.00 -13.66 25.81
N CYS A 99 -14.03 -12.78 26.08
CA CYS A 99 -13.44 -12.65 27.41
C CYS A 99 -14.51 -12.30 28.46
N GLY A 100 -15.52 -11.50 28.09
CA GLY A 100 -16.61 -11.12 29.00
C GLY A 100 -17.51 -12.26 29.48
N GLU A 101 -17.42 -13.47 28.92
CA GLU A 101 -18.14 -14.65 29.44
C GLU A 101 -17.45 -15.27 30.68
N ASN A 102 -16.16 -14.98 30.87
CA ASN A 102 -15.38 -15.48 32.00
C ASN A 102 -15.62 -14.60 33.22
N LEU A 103 -16.25 -15.18 34.24
CA LEU A 103 -16.64 -14.49 35.48
C LEU A 103 -15.58 -14.58 36.59
N ASP A 104 -14.50 -15.32 36.35
CA ASP A 104 -13.43 -15.51 37.30
C ASP A 104 -12.07 -15.39 36.62
N CYS A 105 -11.06 -15.04 37.42
CA CYS A 105 -9.71 -14.84 36.92
C CYS A 105 -9.16 -16.10 36.23
N THR A 106 -9.44 -17.30 36.75
CA THR A 106 -8.84 -18.54 36.23
C THR A 106 -9.37 -18.81 34.84
N SER A 107 -10.69 -18.82 34.66
CA SER A 107 -11.32 -18.97 33.34
C SER A 107 -10.96 -17.83 32.38
N CYS A 108 -10.78 -16.61 32.90
CA CYS A 108 -10.32 -15.48 32.10
C CYS A 108 -8.90 -15.68 31.57
N THR A 109 -7.97 -16.05 32.43
CA THR A 109 -6.54 -16.17 32.11
C THR A 109 -6.17 -17.47 31.40
N GLU A 110 -7.11 -18.41 31.23
CA GLU A 110 -6.96 -19.59 30.37
C GLU A 110 -6.76 -19.21 28.89
N SER A 111 -7.29 -18.05 28.46
CA SER A 111 -7.08 -17.51 27.12
C SER A 111 -5.95 -16.49 27.12
N GLU A 112 -4.96 -16.67 26.24
CA GLU A 112 -3.84 -15.72 26.07
C GLU A 112 -4.29 -14.33 25.58
N LYS A 113 -5.53 -14.22 25.08
CA LYS A 113 -6.16 -13.00 24.54
C LYS A 113 -7.05 -12.26 25.54
N CYS A 114 -7.10 -12.76 26.77
CA CYS A 114 -7.90 -12.19 27.83
C CYS A 114 -6.99 -11.79 28.99
N VAL A 115 -7.36 -10.70 29.67
CA VAL A 115 -6.73 -10.27 30.92
C VAL A 115 -7.80 -10.09 31.98
N TRP A 116 -7.49 -10.52 33.19
CA TRP A 116 -8.37 -10.32 34.34
C TRP A 116 -8.05 -8.99 35.01
N CYS A 117 -9.03 -8.11 35.12
CA CYS A 117 -8.89 -6.86 35.84
C CYS A 117 -9.09 -7.09 37.34
N ASN A 118 -7.98 -7.04 38.09
CA ASN A 118 -7.99 -7.38 39.51
C ASN A 118 -8.87 -6.44 40.32
N VAL A 119 -8.97 -5.15 39.96
CA VAL A 119 -9.78 -4.18 40.73
C VAL A 119 -11.25 -4.28 40.35
N ASP A 120 -11.55 -4.27 39.05
CA ASP A 120 -12.92 -4.18 38.54
C ASP A 120 -13.63 -5.53 38.47
N LYS A 121 -12.89 -6.64 38.67
CA LYS A 121 -13.39 -8.03 38.63
C LYS A 121 -14.08 -8.37 37.30
N ILE A 122 -13.50 -7.87 36.21
CA ILE A 122 -14.00 -8.12 34.85
C ILE A 122 -12.91 -8.76 34.02
N CYS A 123 -13.30 -9.68 33.15
CA CYS A 123 -12.43 -10.24 32.13
C CYS A 123 -12.58 -9.42 30.86
N VAL A 124 -11.48 -8.83 30.39
CA VAL A 124 -11.47 -7.98 29.19
C VAL A 124 -10.44 -8.48 28.18
N ASN A 125 -10.61 -8.06 26.94
CA ASN A 125 -9.66 -8.33 25.88
C ASN A 125 -8.32 -7.65 26.18
N GLY A 126 -7.24 -8.42 26.06
CA GLY A 126 -5.90 -7.93 26.35
C GLY A 126 -4.83 -8.98 26.09
N ASP A 127 -3.59 -8.59 26.30
CA ASP A 127 -2.44 -9.47 26.18
C ASP A 127 -1.48 -9.25 27.36
N PHE A 128 -0.25 -9.74 27.25
CA PHE A 128 0.74 -9.58 28.31
C PHE A 128 1.12 -8.12 28.58
N TYR A 129 0.95 -7.21 27.61
CA TYR A 129 1.18 -5.77 27.78
C TYR A 129 0.01 -5.07 28.50
N GLY A 130 -1.15 -5.71 28.57
CA GLY A 130 -2.30 -5.26 29.36
C GLY A 130 -3.62 -5.27 28.59
N PRO A 131 -4.67 -4.65 29.17
CA PRO A 131 -5.97 -4.54 28.53
C PRO A 131 -5.90 -3.60 27.31
N MET A 132 -6.43 -4.04 26.16
CA MET A 132 -6.34 -3.26 24.91
C MET A 132 -7.19 -1.99 24.91
N ASN A 133 -8.30 -1.97 25.66
CA ASN A 133 -9.19 -0.80 25.76
C ASN A 133 -8.97 0.05 27.03
N GLY A 134 -7.84 -0.14 27.73
CA GLY A 134 -7.31 0.86 28.66
C GLY A 134 -8.04 1.07 29.99
N GLU A 135 -8.80 0.09 30.50
CA GLU A 135 -9.65 0.30 31.68
C GLU A 135 -9.03 -0.17 33.02
N CYS A 136 -7.98 -0.98 33.01
CA CYS A 136 -7.48 -1.62 34.24
C CYS A 136 -6.00 -1.32 34.50
N GLY A 137 -5.74 -0.58 35.58
CA GLY A 137 -4.37 -0.28 36.03
C GLY A 137 -3.67 -1.44 36.73
N ASP A 138 -4.42 -2.47 37.14
CA ASP A 138 -3.93 -3.70 37.76
C ASP A 138 -4.64 -4.89 37.10
N TYR A 139 -3.86 -5.76 36.45
CA TYR A 139 -4.36 -6.89 35.68
C TYR A 139 -3.50 -8.14 35.89
N SER A 140 -4.14 -9.29 35.69
CA SER A 140 -3.49 -10.60 35.67
C SER A 140 -3.58 -11.18 34.26
N TRP A 141 -2.45 -11.64 33.73
CA TRP A 141 -2.35 -12.31 32.43
C TRP A 141 -1.68 -13.67 32.62
N PHE A 142 -2.26 -14.72 32.03
CA PHE A 142 -1.81 -16.13 32.09
C PHE A 142 -1.82 -16.80 33.47
N GLU A 143 -1.41 -16.07 34.52
CA GLU A 143 -1.47 -16.51 35.91
C GLU A 143 -2.32 -15.52 36.71
N CYS A 144 -3.29 -16.07 37.43
CA CYS A 144 -3.97 -15.34 38.48
C CYS A 144 -3.08 -15.23 39.70
N SER A 145 -2.81 -13.99 40.12
CA SER A 145 -2.39 -13.77 41.49
C SER A 145 -3.50 -14.32 42.38
N PHE A 146 -3.20 -15.33 43.21
CA PHE A 146 -4.22 -16.08 43.94
C PHE A 146 -5.20 -15.12 44.61
N PRO A 147 -6.48 -15.20 44.23
CA PRO A 147 -7.47 -14.26 44.73
C PRO A 147 -7.55 -14.39 46.25
N GLY A 148 -7.43 -13.27 46.96
CA GLY A 148 -8.00 -13.22 48.31
C GLY A 148 -9.48 -13.56 48.23
N CYS A 149 -10.08 -14.05 49.31
CA CYS A 149 -11.48 -14.46 49.32
C CYS A 149 -12.45 -13.40 48.75
N GLU A 150 -12.09 -12.12 48.78
CA GLU A 150 -12.83 -10.97 48.23
C GLU A 150 -13.20 -11.08 46.74
N GLU A 151 -12.61 -12.01 46.00
CA GLU A 151 -12.76 -12.14 44.55
C GLU A 151 -13.89 -13.08 44.14
N TYR A 152 -14.38 -13.92 45.06
CA TYR A 152 -15.54 -14.74 44.77
C TYR A 152 -16.79 -13.85 44.72
N LEU A 153 -17.49 -13.84 43.59
CA LEU A 153 -18.69 -13.03 43.35
C LEU A 153 -19.99 -13.76 43.66
N ASP A 154 -19.91 -15.07 43.90
CA ASP A 154 -21.04 -15.87 44.30
C ASP A 154 -20.74 -16.69 45.55
N CYS A 155 -21.81 -16.98 46.28
CA CYS A 155 -21.71 -17.70 47.53
C CYS A 155 -21.17 -19.13 47.34
N GLN A 156 -21.51 -19.82 46.24
CA GLN A 156 -21.09 -21.21 46.06
C GLN A 156 -19.59 -21.33 45.84
N THR A 157 -19.02 -20.47 44.99
CA THR A 157 -17.58 -20.43 44.75
C THR A 157 -16.81 -19.94 45.98
N CYS A 158 -17.35 -18.95 46.69
CA CYS A 158 -16.76 -18.46 47.94
C CYS A 158 -16.61 -19.54 49.01
N ILE A 159 -17.69 -20.28 49.32
CA ILE A 159 -17.65 -21.29 50.38
C ILE A 159 -17.00 -22.61 49.93
N ALA A 160 -16.61 -22.73 48.66
CA ALA A 160 -15.83 -23.87 48.18
C ALA A 160 -14.38 -23.81 48.68
N ASP A 161 -13.85 -22.62 48.93
CA ASP A 161 -12.58 -22.45 49.66
C ASP A 161 -12.84 -22.47 51.17
N THR A 162 -12.22 -23.42 51.88
CA THR A 162 -12.35 -23.59 53.33
C THR A 162 -11.76 -22.44 54.16
N SER A 163 -11.03 -21.53 53.50
CA SER A 163 -10.41 -20.35 54.11
C SER A 163 -11.29 -19.10 53.96
N CYS A 164 -12.43 -19.22 53.27
CA CYS A 164 -13.27 -18.12 52.84
C CYS A 164 -14.71 -18.31 53.30
N GLY A 165 -15.40 -17.19 53.56
CA GLY A 165 -16.82 -17.20 53.87
C GLY A 165 -17.60 -16.05 53.23
N TRP A 166 -18.87 -16.32 52.94
CA TRP A 166 -19.75 -15.46 52.18
C TRP A 166 -20.70 -14.68 53.08
N CYS A 167 -20.84 -13.38 52.86
CA CYS A 167 -21.82 -12.53 53.53
C CYS A 167 -22.95 -12.11 52.59
N THR A 168 -24.19 -12.54 52.85
CA THR A 168 -25.33 -12.18 51.98
C THR A 168 -25.76 -10.72 52.12
N ILE A 169 -25.52 -10.07 53.26
CA ILE A 169 -25.92 -8.66 53.47
C ILE A 169 -25.08 -7.66 52.68
N GLY A 170 -23.98 -8.08 52.03
CA GLY A 170 -23.23 -7.21 51.13
C GLY A 170 -22.78 -7.88 49.83
N HIS A 171 -23.17 -9.14 49.61
CA HIS A 171 -22.75 -9.94 48.45
C HIS A 171 -21.22 -9.96 48.25
N PHE A 172 -20.48 -10.13 49.34
CA PHE A 172 -19.03 -10.22 49.30
C PHE A 172 -18.54 -11.45 50.04
N CYS A 173 -17.43 -11.98 49.56
CA CYS A 173 -16.67 -13.04 50.20
C CYS A 173 -15.45 -12.42 50.92
N TYR A 174 -14.94 -13.05 51.96
CA TYR A 174 -13.74 -12.58 52.67
C TYR A 174 -13.10 -13.73 53.45
N GLU A 175 -11.84 -13.52 53.88
CA GLU A 175 -11.11 -14.53 54.66
C GLU A 175 -11.80 -14.77 56.00
N GLY A 176 -12.19 -16.02 56.24
CA GLY A 176 -13.03 -16.36 57.37
C GLY A 176 -13.01 -17.84 57.70
N SER A 177 -13.54 -18.18 58.87
CA SER A 177 -13.82 -19.56 59.28
C SER A 177 -15.24 -19.66 59.79
N ALA A 178 -15.70 -20.86 60.19
CA ALA A 178 -17.00 -21.01 60.85
C ALA A 178 -17.12 -20.20 62.16
N VAL A 179 -16.00 -19.78 62.75
CA VAL A 179 -15.96 -19.00 64.00
C VAL A 179 -15.55 -17.55 63.76
N LEU A 180 -14.65 -17.32 62.79
CA LEU A 180 -14.15 -15.99 62.42
C LEU A 180 -14.93 -15.46 61.21
N LYS A 181 -15.96 -14.67 61.48
CA LYS A 181 -16.90 -14.14 60.49
C LYS A 181 -16.77 -12.63 60.23
N GLY A 182 -15.59 -12.07 60.52
CA GLY A 182 -15.34 -10.63 60.39
C GLY A 182 -16.50 -9.77 60.92
N ASP A 183 -16.99 -8.86 60.08
CA ASP A 183 -18.10 -7.95 60.36
C ASP A 183 -19.49 -8.47 59.92
N CYS A 184 -19.58 -9.69 59.37
CA CYS A 184 -20.85 -10.25 58.90
C CYS A 184 -21.69 -10.81 60.07
N ASP A 185 -23.02 -10.69 59.99
CA ASP A 185 -23.92 -11.31 60.99
C ASP A 185 -24.02 -12.83 60.78
N PHE A 186 -24.15 -13.61 61.86
CA PHE A 186 -24.18 -15.08 61.83
C PHE A 186 -25.37 -15.62 61.03
N GLU A 187 -26.49 -14.90 61.00
CA GLU A 187 -27.68 -15.30 60.25
C GLU A 187 -27.49 -15.21 58.72
N TYR A 188 -26.53 -14.40 58.27
CA TYR A 188 -26.30 -14.06 56.87
C TYR A 188 -24.91 -14.47 56.38
N TYR A 189 -24.19 -15.24 57.19
CA TYR A 189 -22.85 -15.73 56.89
C TYR A 189 -22.86 -17.21 56.53
N TYR A 190 -22.15 -17.55 55.46
CA TYR A 190 -22.07 -18.90 54.90
C TYR A 190 -20.61 -19.32 54.80
N HIS A 191 -20.31 -20.56 55.17
CA HIS A 191 -18.95 -21.10 55.21
C HIS A 191 -19.00 -22.63 55.09
N ALA A 192 -17.94 -23.24 54.54
CA ALA A 192 -17.84 -24.69 54.30
C ALA A 192 -18.15 -25.55 55.55
N GLU A 193 -17.70 -25.11 56.73
CA GLU A 193 -17.90 -25.79 58.02
C GLU A 193 -19.18 -25.38 58.78
N GLY A 194 -20.01 -24.51 58.21
CA GLY A 194 -21.14 -23.87 58.89
C GLY A 194 -22.44 -23.92 58.07
N ASN A 195 -23.01 -22.74 57.79
CA ASN A 195 -24.18 -22.62 56.93
C ASN A 195 -23.75 -22.76 55.46
N ILE A 196 -24.08 -23.88 54.82
CA ILE A 196 -23.59 -24.23 53.47
C ILE A 196 -24.59 -23.91 52.34
N GLN A 197 -25.81 -23.49 52.65
CA GLN A 197 -26.85 -23.28 51.63
C GLN A 197 -26.92 -21.83 51.17
N CYS A 198 -26.26 -21.56 50.06
CA CYS A 198 -26.32 -20.28 49.37
C CYS A 198 -27.73 -19.95 48.84
N PRO A 199 -28.18 -18.68 48.90
CA PRO A 199 -29.45 -18.26 48.29
C PRO A 199 -29.38 -18.33 46.75
N GLU A 200 -30.49 -18.71 46.11
CA GLU A 200 -30.59 -18.74 44.64
C GLU A 200 -30.60 -17.31 44.06
N TYR A 201 -29.66 -17.00 43.17
CA TYR A 201 -29.61 -15.74 42.42
C TYR A 201 -29.87 -15.96 40.93
N THR A 202 -30.67 -15.09 40.31
CA THR A 202 -30.89 -15.07 38.85
C THR A 202 -29.96 -14.05 38.20
N PRO A 203 -28.99 -14.46 37.35
CA PRO A 203 -28.09 -13.53 36.67
C PRO A 203 -28.84 -12.66 35.66
N ILE A 204 -28.48 -11.38 35.61
CA ILE A 204 -29.01 -10.38 34.66
C ILE A 204 -28.19 -10.50 33.36
N SER A 205 -28.85 -10.77 32.23
CA SER A 205 -28.21 -11.10 30.94
C SER A 205 -27.45 -9.94 30.29
N ALA A 206 -26.27 -10.26 29.73
CA ALA A 206 -25.38 -9.39 28.97
C ALA A 206 -25.93 -9.03 27.57
N VAL A 207 -25.60 -7.82 27.08
CA VAL A 207 -26.13 -7.22 25.84
C VAL A 207 -24.99 -6.81 24.90
N THR A 208 -25.10 -7.27 23.64
CA THR A 208 -24.53 -6.79 22.34
C THR A 208 -23.01 -6.67 22.15
N SER A 209 -22.36 -7.77 21.74
CA SER A 209 -21.00 -7.80 21.14
C SER A 209 -20.98 -8.00 19.61
N ILE A 210 -22.15 -8.02 18.95
CA ILE A 210 -22.30 -8.56 17.58
C ILE A 210 -21.83 -7.60 16.47
N ASN A 211 -21.62 -6.30 16.75
CA ASN A 211 -21.38 -5.31 15.69
C ASN A 211 -19.90 -5.12 15.30
N THR A 212 -18.95 -5.39 16.20
CA THR A 212 -17.53 -5.08 15.98
C THR A 212 -16.85 -6.04 15.01
N GLU A 213 -17.16 -7.34 15.09
CA GLU A 213 -16.54 -8.39 14.27
C GLU A 213 -16.86 -8.19 12.78
N VAL A 214 -18.10 -7.86 12.45
CA VAL A 214 -18.55 -7.62 11.07
C VAL A 214 -17.81 -6.43 10.45
N ILE A 215 -17.61 -5.35 11.21
CA ILE A 215 -16.91 -4.15 10.73
C ILE A 215 -15.42 -4.46 10.47
N LEU A 216 -14.77 -5.22 11.36
CA LEU A 216 -13.38 -5.60 11.19
C LEU A 216 -13.19 -6.52 9.97
N GLN A 217 -14.06 -7.51 9.78
CA GLN A 217 -13.99 -8.39 8.61
C GLN A 217 -14.16 -7.62 7.30
N GLN A 218 -15.11 -6.68 7.25
CA GLN A 218 -15.31 -5.85 6.06
C GLN A 218 -14.05 -5.05 5.68
N LYS A 219 -13.35 -4.48 6.66
CA LYS A 219 -12.10 -3.74 6.42
C LYS A 219 -10.97 -4.64 5.93
N ILE A 220 -10.88 -5.87 6.45
CA ILE A 220 -9.91 -6.86 5.96
C ILE A 220 -10.17 -7.18 4.49
N ASP A 221 -11.42 -7.44 4.12
CA ASP A 221 -11.80 -7.77 2.74
C ASP A 221 -11.50 -6.60 1.77
N GLU A 222 -11.70 -5.36 2.21
CA GLU A 222 -11.37 -4.14 1.46
C GLU A 222 -9.85 -4.01 1.22
N LEU A 223 -9.03 -4.16 2.27
CA LEU A 223 -7.57 -4.07 2.14
C LEU A 223 -6.99 -5.20 1.28
N LEU A 224 -7.52 -6.42 1.36
CA LEU A 224 -7.14 -7.52 0.48
C LEU A 224 -7.45 -7.22 -0.99
N TYR A 225 -8.53 -6.50 -1.27
CA TYR A 225 -8.84 -6.07 -2.63
C TYR A 225 -7.80 -5.08 -3.16
N ILE A 226 -7.43 -4.08 -2.36
CA ILE A 226 -6.43 -3.07 -2.71
C ILE A 226 -5.05 -3.73 -2.92
N GLU A 227 -4.64 -4.64 -2.03
CA GLU A 227 -3.40 -5.41 -2.18
C GLU A 227 -3.32 -6.13 -3.53
N ASN A 228 -4.42 -6.75 -3.97
CA ASN A 228 -4.47 -7.44 -5.27
C ASN A 228 -4.39 -6.47 -6.45
N GLN A 229 -4.97 -5.26 -6.35
CA GLN A 229 -4.86 -4.25 -7.40
C GLN A 229 -3.42 -3.73 -7.53
N ILE A 230 -2.75 -3.41 -6.43
CA ILE A 230 -1.37 -2.93 -6.43
C ILE A 230 -0.43 -4.00 -7.02
N ASN A 231 -0.58 -5.26 -6.62
CA ASN A 231 0.21 -6.36 -7.20
C ASN A 231 0.03 -6.49 -8.72
N PHE A 232 -1.18 -6.27 -9.22
CA PHE A 232 -1.45 -6.30 -10.66
C PHE A 232 -0.79 -5.11 -11.38
N GLU A 233 -0.86 -3.91 -10.82
CA GLU A 233 -0.19 -2.72 -11.39
C GLU A 233 1.34 -2.89 -11.42
N ILE A 234 1.95 -3.42 -10.36
CA ILE A 234 3.37 -3.74 -10.32
C ILE A 234 3.73 -4.70 -11.48
N TYR A 235 2.95 -5.76 -11.66
CA TYR A 235 3.17 -6.73 -12.74
C TYR A 235 3.14 -6.07 -14.13
N GLU A 236 2.15 -5.21 -14.41
CA GLU A 236 2.06 -4.50 -15.71
C GLU A 236 3.24 -3.54 -15.92
N LEU A 237 3.70 -2.86 -14.86
CA LEU A 237 4.86 -1.97 -14.91
C LEU A 237 6.15 -2.74 -15.16
N GLU A 238 6.31 -3.93 -14.58
CA GLU A 238 7.47 -4.78 -14.84
C GLU A 238 7.52 -5.28 -16.28
N GLU A 239 6.38 -5.68 -16.86
CA GLU A 239 6.28 -6.07 -18.26
C GLU A 239 6.68 -4.91 -19.19
N LYS A 240 6.12 -3.71 -18.95
CA LYS A 240 6.48 -2.49 -19.70
C LYS A 240 7.97 -2.16 -19.60
N ARG A 241 8.56 -2.31 -18.40
CA ARG A 241 10.00 -2.13 -18.19
C ARG A 241 10.82 -3.09 -19.06
N GLU A 242 10.44 -4.36 -19.10
CA GLU A 242 11.14 -5.38 -19.90
C GLU A 242 11.05 -5.09 -21.40
N ASP A 243 9.89 -4.62 -21.89
CA ASP A 243 9.71 -4.25 -23.28
C ASP A 243 10.58 -3.04 -23.67
N ILE A 244 10.64 -2.00 -22.83
CA ILE A 244 11.52 -0.83 -23.06
C ILE A 244 12.99 -1.27 -23.17
N VAL A 245 13.46 -2.10 -22.24
CA VAL A 245 14.84 -2.61 -22.24
C VAL A 245 15.11 -3.44 -23.50
N LYS A 246 14.14 -4.25 -23.93
CA LYS A 246 14.26 -5.09 -25.11
C LYS A 246 14.28 -4.27 -26.40
N GLU A 247 13.47 -3.22 -26.51
CA GLU A 247 13.46 -2.31 -27.66
C GLU A 247 14.76 -1.52 -27.75
N ALA A 248 15.25 -0.99 -26.62
CA ALA A 248 16.55 -0.34 -26.55
C ALA A 248 17.70 -1.27 -27.00
N SER A 249 17.62 -2.57 -26.68
CA SER A 249 18.63 -3.54 -27.11
C SER A 249 18.61 -3.85 -28.61
N LYS A 250 17.45 -3.72 -29.28
CA LYS A 250 17.33 -3.98 -30.73
C LYS A 250 17.80 -2.80 -31.58
N GLY A 251 17.54 -1.58 -31.13
CA GLY A 251 17.88 -0.36 -31.89
C GLY A 251 19.36 -0.27 -32.28
N GLY A 252 20.27 -0.79 -31.45
CA GLY A 252 21.70 -0.79 -31.73
C GLY A 252 22.17 -1.78 -32.81
N ASP A 253 21.42 -2.85 -33.08
CA ASP A 253 21.85 -3.91 -34.01
C ASP A 253 21.44 -3.61 -35.47
N ASP A 254 20.29 -2.95 -35.68
CA ASP A 254 19.73 -2.74 -37.03
C ASP A 254 20.42 -1.60 -37.82
N ILE A 255 21.12 -0.68 -37.15
CA ILE A 255 21.79 0.46 -37.82
C ILE A 255 23.09 0.02 -38.54
N GLN A 256 23.70 -1.11 -38.17
CA GLN A 256 24.96 -1.57 -38.77
C GLN A 256 24.82 -2.17 -40.19
N GLY A 257 23.58 -2.32 -40.70
CA GLY A 257 23.30 -3.01 -41.97
C GLY A 257 23.01 -2.11 -43.18
N ILE A 258 22.86 -0.79 -43.02
CA ILE A 258 22.43 0.09 -44.11
C ILE A 258 23.63 0.46 -44.99
N GLU A 259 23.89 -0.33 -46.03
CA GLU A 259 24.75 0.10 -47.14
C GLU A 259 24.06 1.27 -47.88
N VAL A 260 24.69 2.46 -47.87
CA VAL A 260 24.19 3.74 -48.42
C VAL A 260 24.16 3.77 -49.96
N SER A 261 23.67 2.70 -50.59
CA SER A 261 23.48 2.65 -52.05
C SER A 261 22.11 3.14 -52.52
N ASP A 262 21.16 3.35 -51.60
CA ASP A 262 19.77 3.69 -51.94
C ASP A 262 19.24 4.85 -51.07
N PHE A 263 19.48 6.09 -51.51
CA PHE A 263 19.01 7.31 -50.83
C PHE A 263 17.49 7.45 -50.85
N GLU A 264 16.80 6.78 -51.76
CA GLU A 264 15.34 6.86 -51.88
C GLU A 264 14.67 6.11 -50.71
N GLY A 265 15.24 4.98 -50.27
CA GLY A 265 14.75 4.25 -49.11
C GLY A 265 14.95 4.96 -47.76
N ILE A 266 15.95 5.83 -47.64
CA ILE A 266 16.20 6.59 -46.39
C ILE A 266 15.09 7.62 -46.15
N ILE A 267 14.57 8.24 -47.22
CA ILE A 267 13.48 9.22 -47.12
C ILE A 267 12.19 8.53 -46.67
N ASP A 268 11.87 7.37 -47.25
CA ASP A 268 10.67 6.60 -46.90
C ASP A 268 10.72 6.12 -45.44
N VAL A 269 11.89 5.67 -44.95
CA VAL A 269 12.08 5.26 -43.54
C VAL A 269 11.97 6.45 -42.59
N ALA A 270 12.53 7.61 -42.96
CA ALA A 270 12.45 8.81 -42.14
C ALA A 270 11.00 9.33 -42.05
N ASP A 271 10.25 9.32 -43.16
CA ASP A 271 8.84 9.71 -43.17
C ASP A 271 7.96 8.72 -42.38
N GLN A 272 8.28 7.41 -42.45
CA GLN A 272 7.59 6.41 -41.65
C GLN A 272 7.87 6.60 -40.15
N GLN A 273 9.13 6.77 -39.74
CA GLN A 273 9.48 7.01 -38.33
C GLN A 273 8.86 8.31 -37.81
N ALA A 274 8.86 9.38 -38.59
CA ALA A 274 8.20 10.63 -38.20
C ALA A 274 6.70 10.45 -37.98
N THR A 275 6.05 9.59 -38.79
CA THR A 275 4.61 9.30 -38.63
C THR A 275 4.35 8.44 -37.39
N GLU A 276 5.19 7.43 -37.12
CA GLU A 276 5.09 6.61 -35.89
C GLU A 276 5.34 7.44 -34.63
N GLU A 277 6.37 8.31 -34.61
CA GLU A 277 6.62 9.22 -33.49
C GLU A 277 5.44 10.19 -33.24
N ASP A 278 4.83 10.74 -34.31
CA ASP A 278 3.65 11.59 -34.18
C ASP A 278 2.44 10.83 -33.61
N GLU A 279 2.24 9.57 -34.00
CA GLU A 279 1.16 8.72 -33.47
C GLU A 279 1.39 8.35 -31.99
N ASP A 280 2.62 7.97 -31.63
CA ASP A 280 3.00 7.62 -30.26
C ASP A 280 2.93 8.84 -29.32
N GLU A 281 3.36 10.02 -29.77
CA GLU A 281 3.24 11.25 -28.97
C GLU A 281 1.76 11.62 -28.75
N LEU A 282 0.90 11.41 -29.75
CA LEU A 282 -0.53 11.67 -29.63
C LEU A 282 -1.20 10.71 -28.63
N LEU A 283 -0.83 9.42 -28.68
CA LEU A 283 -1.26 8.40 -27.72
C LEU A 283 -0.81 8.73 -26.29
N PHE A 284 0.44 9.14 -26.12
CA PHE A 284 0.97 9.56 -24.83
C PHE A 284 0.21 10.77 -24.28
N GLN A 285 -0.06 11.78 -25.11
CA GLN A 285 -0.84 12.96 -24.71
C GLN A 285 -2.29 12.59 -24.32
N GLU A 286 -2.93 11.65 -25.02
CA GLU A 286 -4.26 11.14 -24.65
C GLU A 286 -4.24 10.44 -23.29
N GLN A 287 -3.28 9.53 -23.05
CA GLN A 287 -3.14 8.83 -21.77
C GLN A 287 -2.89 9.81 -20.62
N LEU A 288 -2.06 10.82 -20.85
CA LEU A 288 -1.78 11.86 -19.85
C LEU A 288 -3.03 12.69 -19.53
N TRP A 289 -3.87 12.94 -20.53
CA TRP A 289 -5.17 13.59 -20.36
C TRP A 289 -6.13 12.72 -19.55
N ASP A 290 -6.27 11.43 -19.87
CA ASP A 290 -7.15 10.52 -19.16
C ASP A 290 -6.74 10.35 -17.69
N TYR A 291 -5.43 10.27 -17.42
CA TYR A 291 -4.88 10.25 -16.07
C TYR A 291 -5.23 11.54 -15.30
N TRP A 292 -4.98 12.70 -15.90
CA TRP A 292 -5.32 13.99 -15.27
C TRP A 292 -6.82 14.14 -15.03
N ALA A 293 -7.66 13.72 -15.98
CA ALA A 293 -9.11 13.77 -15.86
C ALA A 293 -9.57 12.89 -14.70
N SER A 294 -9.06 11.66 -14.59
CA SER A 294 -9.46 10.71 -13.55
C SER A 294 -9.08 11.21 -12.15
N ASN A 295 -7.84 11.65 -11.96
CA ASN A 295 -7.38 12.15 -10.66
C ASN A 295 -8.04 13.49 -10.26
N THR A 296 -8.32 14.36 -11.23
CA THR A 296 -9.02 15.62 -10.94
C THR A 296 -10.48 15.37 -10.56
N ILE A 297 -11.14 14.39 -11.20
CA ILE A 297 -12.52 14.02 -10.87
C ILE A 297 -12.59 13.40 -9.48
N GLU A 298 -11.65 12.52 -9.13
CA GLU A 298 -11.62 11.84 -7.84
C GLU A 298 -11.37 12.82 -6.68
N GLY A 299 -10.39 13.73 -6.84
CA GLY A 299 -10.13 14.78 -5.84
C GLY A 299 -11.28 15.79 -5.69
N ILE A 300 -11.96 16.16 -6.79
CA ILE A 300 -13.15 17.02 -6.70
C ILE A 300 -14.31 16.26 -6.04
N SER A 301 -14.44 14.95 -6.24
CA SER A 301 -15.50 14.15 -5.60
C SER A 301 -15.37 14.14 -4.08
N GLU A 302 -14.15 13.95 -3.55
CA GLU A 302 -13.93 13.97 -2.10
C GLU A 302 -14.20 15.35 -1.49
N ASP A 303 -13.71 16.42 -2.10
CA ASP A 303 -13.91 17.79 -1.61
C ASP A 303 -15.39 18.23 -1.72
N VAL A 304 -16.09 17.81 -2.77
CA VAL A 304 -17.51 18.15 -2.96
C VAL A 304 -18.40 17.40 -1.99
N ASP A 305 -18.11 16.13 -1.66
CA ASP A 305 -18.92 15.38 -0.71
C ASP A 305 -18.81 15.96 0.71
N GLU A 306 -17.63 16.46 1.12
CA GLU A 306 -17.44 17.13 2.42
C GLU A 306 -18.21 18.47 2.50
N ASP A 307 -18.12 19.31 1.46
CA ASP A 307 -18.81 20.60 1.42
C ASP A 307 -20.33 20.46 1.21
N PHE A 308 -20.79 19.44 0.49
CA PHE A 308 -22.21 19.23 0.25
C PHE A 308 -22.95 18.82 1.53
N ASP A 309 -22.32 18.01 2.38
CA ASP A 309 -22.86 17.61 3.67
C ASP A 309 -23.07 18.81 4.61
N ASP A 310 -22.13 19.76 4.59
CA ASP A 310 -22.23 21.01 5.36
C ASP A 310 -23.31 21.96 4.81
N VAL A 311 -23.48 22.02 3.49
CA VAL A 311 -24.58 22.77 2.85
C VAL A 311 -25.94 22.14 3.17
N VAL A 312 -26.06 20.81 3.16
CA VAL A 312 -27.29 20.09 3.53
C VAL A 312 -27.64 20.35 5.00
N LYS A 313 -26.66 20.22 5.92
CA LYS A 313 -26.86 20.55 7.35
C LYS A 313 -27.26 22.01 7.57
N ALA A 314 -26.74 22.93 6.77
CA ALA A 314 -27.13 24.35 6.83
C ALA A 314 -28.58 24.56 6.34
N LEU A 315 -29.00 23.88 5.27
CA LEU A 315 -30.36 23.95 4.74
C LEU A 315 -31.41 23.36 5.71
N GLU A 316 -31.12 22.24 6.36
CA GLU A 316 -32.00 21.65 7.38
C GLU A 316 -32.23 22.62 8.54
N LYS A 317 -31.18 23.34 8.99
CA LYS A 317 -31.31 24.40 10.02
C LYS A 317 -32.19 25.56 9.60
N PHE A 318 -32.29 25.87 8.30
CA PHE A 318 -33.21 26.89 7.82
C PHE A 318 -34.66 26.39 7.80
N GLN A 319 -34.87 25.12 7.48
CA GLN A 319 -36.21 24.53 7.40
C GLN A 319 -36.87 24.41 8.79
N ASP A 320 -36.09 24.14 9.84
CA ASP A 320 -36.59 24.10 11.22
C ASP A 320 -36.93 25.50 11.79
N ASN A 321 -36.42 26.58 11.19
CA ASN A 321 -36.68 27.95 11.66
C ASN A 321 -37.98 28.57 11.10
N ASP A 322 -38.64 27.94 10.12
CA ASP A 322 -39.88 28.46 9.53
C ASP A 322 -41.15 28.09 10.33
N GLU A 323 -41.05 27.21 11.34
CA GLU A 323 -42.20 26.80 12.18
C GLU A 323 -42.55 27.79 13.32
N VAL A 324 -41.84 28.93 13.43
CA VAL A 324 -42.03 29.89 14.53
C VAL A 324 -42.89 31.11 14.15
N LEU A 325 -43.43 31.19 12.93
CA LEU A 325 -44.23 32.34 12.47
C LEU A 325 -45.74 32.07 12.30
N ASP A 326 -46.35 31.24 13.16
CA ASP A 326 -47.80 31.25 13.34
C ASP A 326 -48.18 31.43 14.82
N THR A 327 -47.98 32.64 15.32
CA THR A 327 -48.71 33.11 16.50
C THR A 327 -49.29 34.50 16.24
N GLY A 328 -50.46 34.51 15.59
CA GLY A 328 -51.55 35.39 15.98
C GLY A 328 -51.93 36.49 14.99
N GLU A 329 -53.14 36.34 14.44
CA GLU A 329 -54.21 37.34 14.57
C GLU A 329 -55.58 36.67 14.72
#